data_AF-A0A7C9BDZ7-F1
#
_entry.id   AF-A0A7C9BDZ7-F1
#
_cell.length_a   1.000
_cell.length_b   1.000
_cell.length_c   1.000
_cell.angle_alpha   90.00
_cell.angle_beta   90.00
_cell.angle_gamma   90.00
#
_symmetry.space_group_name_H-M   'P 1'
#
loop_
_entity.id
_entity.type
_entity.pdbx_description
1 polymer ?
#
loop_
_entity_poly.entity_id
_entity_poly.type
_entity_poly.pdbx_seq_one_letter_code
_entity_poly.pdbx_strand_id
1 'polypeptide(L)'
;MLQVDSMDENSTTIQFILRDFWGFLIRPGYPEHTYSFSLLIAFKLFIGFFIIRVLGIILEMNGFHPLVLYFTGHELQKQQHPDFGIIPLLIGALLSAPLLEETAYRWGLQFSPVRTAVSLGLIVFYWLPYGGTYSTTITRVLAAPGFYLMVGMAVVTGLTTYALLRIPYFEHKVGHWWKRNFGWVFYVSSLSFGLMHIFNVREINPTVVSLAFLITFQQILLGLFNGYVRMRFGFAQAIVQHALFNLVPVVIQLSQA
;
A
#
# COMPACT_ATOMS: atom_id res chain seq x y z
N MET A 1 27.79 -16.72 4.56
CA MET A 1 28.00 -15.76 5.66
C MET A 1 28.87 -14.64 5.12
N LEU A 2 28.23 -13.63 4.53
CA LEU A 2 28.84 -12.32 4.29
C LEU A 2 28.17 -11.40 5.33
N GLN A 3 28.95 -10.87 6.26
CA GLN A 3 28.54 -9.73 7.06
C GLN A 3 28.20 -8.61 6.07
N VAL A 4 26.92 -8.29 5.92
CA VAL A 4 26.51 -7.11 5.16
C VAL A 4 26.74 -5.94 6.11
N ASP A 5 27.92 -5.35 6.01
CA ASP A 5 28.19 -4.01 6.52
C ASP A 5 27.03 -3.10 6.11
N SER A 6 26.67 -2.16 7.00
CA SER A 6 25.74 -1.08 6.70
C SER A 6 25.99 -0.59 5.28
N MET A 7 24.97 -0.67 4.42
CA MET A 7 25.08 -0.19 3.04
C MET A 7 25.64 1.23 3.08
N ASP A 8 26.83 1.46 2.54
CA ASP A 8 27.38 2.80 2.49
C ASP A 8 26.43 3.65 1.65
N GLU A 9 25.76 4.59 2.31
CA GLU A 9 24.72 5.42 1.70
C GLU A 9 25.27 6.21 0.52
N ASN A 10 26.57 6.55 0.55
CA ASN A 10 27.25 7.25 -0.53
C ASN A 10 27.51 6.34 -1.73
N SER A 11 27.81 5.05 -1.51
CA SER A 11 27.98 4.06 -2.57
C SER A 11 26.66 3.65 -3.26
N THR A 12 25.52 3.84 -2.60
CA THR A 12 24.21 3.44 -3.12
C THR A 12 23.75 4.39 -4.22
N THR A 13 23.82 3.98 -5.48
CA THR A 13 23.38 4.79 -6.62
C THR A 13 21.92 4.50 -7.01
N ILE A 14 21.28 5.44 -7.71
CA ILE A 14 19.92 5.25 -8.26
C ILE A 14 19.90 4.06 -9.23
N GLN A 15 20.94 3.90 -10.04
CA GLN A 15 21.06 2.75 -10.96
C GLN A 15 21.10 1.42 -10.21
N PHE A 16 21.83 1.37 -9.09
CA PHE A 16 21.84 0.18 -8.22
C PHE A 16 20.44 -0.12 -7.68
N ILE A 17 19.75 0.89 -7.14
CA ILE A 17 18.39 0.76 -6.59
C ILE A 17 17.44 0.19 -7.66
N LEU A 18 17.44 0.75 -8.87
CA LEU A 18 16.54 0.30 -9.94
C LEU A 18 16.85 -1.13 -10.39
N ARG A 19 18.13 -1.51 -10.45
CA ARG A 19 18.55 -2.87 -10.77
C ARG A 19 18.15 -3.87 -9.69
N ASP A 20 18.35 -3.53 -8.41
CA ASP A 20 17.94 -4.39 -7.29
C ASP A 20 16.42 -4.50 -7.20
N PHE A 21 15.70 -3.41 -7.42
CA PHE A 21 14.24 -3.42 -7.52
C PHE A 21 13.75 -4.38 -8.60
N TRP A 22 14.29 -4.27 -9.81
CA TRP A 22 13.90 -5.15 -10.92
C TRP A 22 14.21 -6.62 -10.63
N GLY A 23 15.40 -6.90 -10.08
CA GLY A 23 15.78 -8.25 -9.65
C GLY A 23 14.83 -8.80 -8.58
N PHE A 24 14.48 -7.97 -7.60
CA PHE A 24 13.53 -8.33 -6.55
C PHE A 24 12.13 -8.56 -7.12
N LEU A 25 11.66 -7.75 -8.07
CA LEU A 25 10.36 -7.95 -8.71
C LEU A 25 10.28 -9.20 -9.55
N ILE A 26 11.38 -9.76 -10.06
CA ILE A 26 11.36 -11.03 -10.79
C ILE A 26 11.37 -12.21 -9.81
N ARG A 27 12.12 -12.10 -8.71
CA ARG A 27 12.23 -13.13 -7.67
C ARG A 27 12.23 -12.49 -6.29
N PRO A 28 11.05 -12.19 -5.71
CA PRO A 28 10.98 -11.60 -4.38
C PRO A 28 11.52 -12.59 -3.37
N GLY A 29 12.61 -12.21 -2.69
CA GLY A 29 13.24 -13.00 -1.64
C GLY A 29 12.78 -12.57 -0.26
N TYR A 30 12.55 -13.52 0.65
CA TYR A 30 12.32 -13.21 2.05
C TYR A 30 13.65 -12.72 2.65
N PRO A 31 13.74 -11.47 3.15
CA PRO A 31 14.99 -10.91 3.64
C PRO A 31 15.36 -11.52 5.00
N GLU A 32 16.64 -11.79 5.19
CA GLU A 32 17.22 -12.12 6.50
C GLU A 32 17.53 -10.85 7.30
N HIS A 33 17.88 -9.77 6.59
CA HIS A 33 18.23 -8.46 7.16
C HIS A 33 17.64 -7.32 6.31
N THR A 34 17.38 -6.19 6.96
CA THR A 34 16.99 -4.93 6.32
C THR A 34 18.04 -3.87 6.58
N TYR A 35 18.23 -2.96 5.62
CA TYR A 35 19.07 -1.78 5.81
C TYR A 35 18.48 -0.83 6.86
N SER A 36 19.33 0.00 7.45
CA SER A 36 18.93 1.04 8.38
C SER A 36 18.19 2.17 7.67
N PHE A 37 17.41 2.93 8.44
CA PHE A 37 16.72 4.10 7.92
C PHE A 37 17.71 5.19 7.50
N SER A 38 17.52 5.76 6.30
CA SER A 38 18.27 6.90 5.78
C SER A 38 17.42 7.84 4.94
N LEU A 39 17.46 9.14 5.25
CA LEU A 39 16.82 10.18 4.44
C LEU A 39 17.47 10.31 3.05
N LEU A 40 18.79 10.11 2.94
CA LEU A 40 19.47 10.17 1.66
C LEU A 40 19.01 9.03 0.75
N ILE A 41 18.91 7.81 1.30
CA ILE A 41 18.35 6.66 0.56
C ILE A 41 16.88 6.93 0.21
N ALA A 42 16.08 7.50 1.12
CA ALA A 42 14.70 7.86 0.83
C ALA A 42 14.59 8.83 -0.36
N PHE A 43 15.45 9.83 -0.44
CA PHE A 43 15.46 10.76 -1.57
C PHE A 43 15.88 10.07 -2.89
N LYS A 44 16.91 9.21 -2.85
CA LYS A 44 17.36 8.42 -4.01
C LYS A 44 16.28 7.46 -4.51
N LEU A 45 15.57 6.78 -3.59
CA LEU A 45 14.41 5.96 -3.89
C LEU A 45 13.34 6.82 -4.58
N PHE A 46 12.94 7.94 -3.97
CA PHE A 46 11.92 8.81 -4.53
C PHE A 46 12.26 9.21 -5.97
N ILE A 47 13.47 9.73 -6.23
CA ILE A 47 13.90 10.12 -7.58
C ILE A 47 13.90 8.93 -8.55
N GLY A 48 14.55 7.82 -8.17
CA GLY A 48 14.71 6.67 -9.05
C GLY A 48 13.38 6.14 -9.55
N PHE A 49 12.40 6.11 -8.66
CA PHE A 49 11.08 5.58 -8.96
C PHE A 49 10.07 6.62 -9.42
N PHE A 50 10.33 7.91 -9.22
CA PHE A 50 9.53 8.99 -9.78
C PHE A 50 9.45 8.88 -11.31
N ILE A 51 10.55 8.51 -11.96
CA ILE A 51 10.56 8.28 -13.43
C ILE A 51 9.61 7.14 -13.81
N ILE A 52 9.66 6.01 -13.10
CA ILE A 52 8.77 4.87 -13.34
C ILE A 52 7.30 5.27 -13.14
N ARG A 53 7.03 6.08 -12.12
CA ARG A 53 5.70 6.63 -11.83
C ARG A 53 5.19 7.53 -12.95
N VAL A 54 6.03 8.44 -13.46
CA VAL A 54 5.67 9.32 -14.59
C VAL A 54 5.34 8.50 -15.84
N LEU A 55 6.18 7.50 -16.16
CA LEU A 55 5.89 6.58 -17.27
C LEU A 55 4.59 5.81 -17.06
N GLY A 56 4.34 5.35 -15.83
CA GLY A 56 3.09 4.72 -15.45
C GLY A 56 1.89 5.64 -15.66
N ILE A 57 1.98 6.91 -15.28
CA ILE A 57 0.91 7.91 -15.48
C ILE A 57 0.66 8.13 -16.96
N ILE A 58 1.71 8.27 -17.78
CA ILE A 58 1.58 8.41 -19.23
C ILE A 58 0.86 7.19 -19.82
N LEU A 59 1.23 5.98 -19.42
CA LEU A 59 0.57 4.75 -19.86
C LEU A 59 -0.91 4.70 -19.44
N GLU A 60 -1.22 5.09 -18.21
CA GLU A 60 -2.60 5.15 -17.74
C GLU A 60 -3.42 6.16 -18.56
N MET A 61 -2.92 7.40 -18.72
CA MET A 61 -3.66 8.45 -19.41
C MET A 61 -3.88 8.17 -20.91
N ASN A 62 -2.90 7.53 -21.57
CA ASN A 62 -2.98 7.29 -23.02
C ASN A 62 -3.48 5.89 -23.39
N GLY A 63 -3.49 4.95 -22.45
CA GLY A 63 -3.88 3.56 -22.69
C GLY A 63 -5.08 3.12 -21.86
N PHE A 64 -4.92 3.07 -20.54
CA PHE A 64 -5.94 2.49 -19.66
C PHE A 64 -7.17 3.39 -19.52
N HIS A 65 -6.99 4.70 -19.40
CA HIS A 65 -8.08 5.65 -19.22
C HIS A 65 -9.04 5.67 -20.43
N PRO A 66 -8.59 5.77 -21.70
CA PRO A 66 -9.49 5.65 -22.85
C PRO A 66 -10.22 4.30 -22.91
N LEU A 67 -9.56 3.20 -22.52
CA LEU A 67 -10.18 1.88 -22.49
C LEU A 67 -11.28 1.79 -21.41
N VAL A 68 -11.02 2.35 -20.23
CA VAL A 68 -12.01 2.44 -19.15
C VAL A 68 -13.20 3.29 -19.60
N LEU A 69 -12.96 4.46 -20.20
CA LEU A 69 -14.02 5.32 -20.74
C LEU A 69 -14.84 4.61 -21.82
N TYR A 70 -14.20 3.85 -22.70
CA TYR A 70 -14.88 3.08 -23.75
C TYR A 70 -15.87 2.05 -23.17
N PHE A 71 -15.45 1.27 -22.16
CA PHE A 71 -16.31 0.24 -21.57
C PHE A 71 -17.35 0.78 -20.59
N THR A 72 -17.06 1.89 -19.91
CA THR A 72 -17.98 2.51 -18.94
C THR A 72 -18.94 3.51 -19.58
N GLY A 73 -18.57 4.08 -20.72
CA GLY A 73 -19.34 5.08 -21.47
C GLY A 73 -19.29 6.49 -20.87
N HIS A 74 -18.60 6.70 -19.75
CA HIS A 74 -18.51 7.99 -19.05
C HIS A 74 -17.26 8.06 -18.18
N GLU A 75 -16.90 9.28 -17.77
CA GLU A 75 -15.79 9.49 -16.85
C GLU A 75 -16.11 8.99 -15.44
N LEU A 76 -15.22 8.19 -14.86
CA LEU A 76 -15.40 7.67 -13.51
C LEU A 76 -15.24 8.80 -12.49
N GLN A 77 -16.31 9.06 -11.75
CA GLN A 77 -16.25 10.01 -10.65
C GLN A 77 -15.58 9.37 -9.43
N LYS A 78 -14.57 10.05 -8.88
CA LYS A 78 -14.04 9.71 -7.56
C LYS A 78 -15.05 10.11 -6.48
N GLN A 79 -15.06 9.39 -5.37
CA GLN A 79 -15.81 9.81 -4.19
C GLN A 79 -15.39 11.22 -3.81
N GLN A 80 -16.37 12.13 -3.77
CA GLN A 80 -16.12 13.48 -3.29
C GLN A 80 -15.85 13.40 -1.80
N HIS A 81 -14.62 13.72 -1.42
CA HIS A 81 -14.34 13.98 -0.04
C HIS A 81 -14.95 15.33 0.34
N PRO A 82 -15.57 15.47 1.53
CA PRO A 82 -15.97 16.79 2.01
C PRO A 82 -14.75 17.72 1.98
N ASP A 83 -14.96 19.02 1.73
CA ASP A 83 -13.91 20.04 1.71
C ASP A 83 -13.09 19.95 3.01
N PHE A 84 -11.99 19.20 2.94
CA PHE A 84 -11.08 19.05 4.07
C PHE A 84 -10.38 20.39 4.19
N GLY A 85 -10.35 20.96 5.40
CA GLY A 85 -9.37 21.97 5.70
C GLY A 85 -7.96 21.45 5.35
N ILE A 86 -7.07 22.36 4.94
CA ILE A 86 -5.71 22.01 4.50
C ILE A 86 -4.99 21.13 5.54
N ILE A 87 -5.15 21.43 6.83
CA ILE A 87 -4.49 20.68 7.91
C ILE A 87 -5.00 19.21 7.99
N PRO A 88 -6.32 18.93 8.13
CA PRO A 88 -6.84 17.57 8.04
C PRO A 88 -6.42 16.81 6.77
N LEU A 89 -6.38 17.49 5.62
CA LEU A 89 -5.94 16.87 4.37
C LEU A 89 -4.47 16.42 4.45
N LEU A 90 -3.58 17.29 4.92
CA LEU A 90 -2.15 16.98 5.06
C LEU A 90 -1.92 15.85 6.08
N ILE A 91 -2.59 15.90 7.24
CA ILE A 91 -2.47 14.84 8.27
C ILE A 91 -3.03 13.50 7.75
N GLY A 92 -4.16 13.54 7.05
CA GLY A 92 -4.76 12.37 6.43
C GLY A 92 -3.83 11.73 5.41
N ALA A 93 -3.41 12.50 4.41
CA ALA A 93 -2.68 11.99 3.25
C ALA A 93 -1.20 11.68 3.51
N LEU A 94 -0.54 12.40 4.43
CA LEU A 94 0.91 12.28 4.66
C LEU A 94 1.28 11.48 5.90
N LEU A 95 0.34 11.28 6.84
CA LEU A 95 0.59 10.53 8.07
C LEU A 95 -0.39 9.36 8.21
N SER A 96 -1.68 9.64 8.27
CA SER A 96 -2.69 8.64 8.66
C SER A 96 -2.83 7.54 7.62
N ALA A 97 -3.03 7.89 6.35
CA ALA A 97 -3.14 6.93 5.26
C ALA A 97 -1.85 6.13 5.07
N PRO A 98 -0.65 6.73 4.91
CA PRO A 98 0.61 6.00 4.86
C PRO A 98 0.81 5.03 6.03
N LEU A 99 0.54 5.48 7.27
CA LEU A 99 0.72 4.63 8.44
C LEU A 99 -0.23 3.43 8.42
N LEU A 100 -1.52 3.65 8.20
CA LEU A 100 -2.54 2.59 8.25
C LEU A 100 -2.39 1.62 7.06
N GLU A 101 -2.19 2.13 5.86
CA GLU A 101 -2.05 1.31 4.64
C GLU A 101 -0.75 0.50 4.67
N GLU A 102 0.37 1.10 5.08
CA GLU A 102 1.61 0.34 5.22
C GLU A 102 1.50 -0.68 6.37
N THR A 103 0.79 -0.38 7.45
CA THR A 103 0.52 -1.37 8.51
C THR A 103 -0.31 -2.54 7.98
N ALA A 104 -1.36 -2.26 7.21
CA ALA A 104 -2.26 -3.25 6.66
C ALA A 104 -1.54 -4.18 5.67
N TYR A 105 -0.79 -3.65 4.72
CA TYR A 105 -0.28 -4.43 3.59
C TYR A 105 1.21 -4.78 3.73
N ARG A 106 2.00 -4.06 4.53
CA ARG A 106 3.48 -4.22 4.55
C ARG A 106 3.97 -4.80 5.87
N TRP A 107 3.24 -4.60 6.97
CA TRP A 107 3.70 -5.10 8.27
C TRP A 107 3.80 -6.62 8.32
N GLY A 108 2.77 -7.32 7.85
CA GLY A 108 2.69 -8.77 7.75
C GLY A 108 3.56 -9.42 6.69
N LEU A 109 4.19 -8.66 5.77
CA LEU A 109 5.12 -9.25 4.78
C LEU A 109 6.30 -9.97 5.47
N GLN A 110 6.76 -9.42 6.59
CA GLN A 110 7.64 -10.12 7.51
C GLN A 110 6.79 -10.87 8.54
N PHE A 111 6.70 -12.18 8.34
CA PHE A 111 5.87 -13.06 9.14
C PHE A 111 6.22 -12.96 10.63
N SER A 112 5.17 -12.74 11.43
CA SER A 112 5.14 -13.00 12.86
C SER A 112 3.67 -13.05 13.28
N PRO A 113 3.30 -13.76 14.35
CA PRO A 113 1.91 -13.86 14.78
C PRO A 113 1.22 -12.50 14.94
N VAL A 114 1.90 -11.52 15.56
CA VAL A 114 1.36 -10.17 15.79
C VAL A 114 1.22 -9.39 14.49
N ARG A 115 2.29 -9.32 13.68
CA ARG A 115 2.27 -8.50 12.44
C ARG A 115 1.24 -9.02 11.46
N THR A 116 1.18 -10.34 11.27
CA THR A 116 0.22 -10.98 10.37
C THR A 116 -1.21 -10.78 10.88
N ALA A 117 -1.46 -10.90 12.19
CA ALA A 117 -2.78 -10.64 12.77
C ALA A 117 -3.25 -9.19 12.56
N VAL A 118 -2.41 -8.21 12.85
CA VAL A 118 -2.77 -6.79 12.66
C VAL A 118 -2.98 -6.47 11.18
N SER A 119 -2.11 -6.95 10.30
CA SER A 119 -2.26 -6.76 8.85
C SER A 119 -3.57 -7.35 8.34
N LEU A 120 -3.90 -8.60 8.68
CA LEU A 120 -5.15 -9.23 8.22
C LEU A 120 -6.40 -8.55 8.78
N GLY A 121 -6.38 -8.12 10.04
CA GLY A 121 -7.48 -7.33 10.62
C GLY A 121 -7.71 -6.02 9.87
N LEU A 122 -6.64 -5.26 9.58
CA LEU A 122 -6.73 -4.01 8.82
C LEU A 122 -7.12 -4.23 7.35
N ILE A 123 -6.66 -5.30 6.71
CA ILE A 123 -7.10 -5.67 5.36
C ILE A 123 -8.61 -5.90 5.35
N VAL A 124 -9.15 -6.65 6.32
CA VAL A 124 -10.61 -6.82 6.45
C VAL A 124 -11.32 -5.48 6.64
N PHE A 125 -10.76 -4.58 7.45
CA PHE A 125 -11.33 -3.23 7.61
C PHE A 125 -11.43 -2.47 6.27
N TYR A 126 -10.35 -2.46 5.47
CA TYR A 126 -10.30 -1.75 4.18
C TYR A 126 -11.19 -2.35 3.10
N TRP A 127 -11.37 -3.67 3.09
CA TRP A 127 -12.13 -4.38 2.07
C TRP A 127 -13.65 -4.41 2.30
N LEU A 128 -14.12 -3.88 3.43
CA LEU A 128 -15.54 -3.71 3.67
C LEU A 128 -16.06 -2.41 3.03
N PRO A 129 -17.33 -2.36 2.58
CA PRO A 129 -17.86 -1.28 1.72
C PRO A 129 -17.75 0.15 2.25
N TYR A 130 -17.49 0.34 3.55
CA TYR A 130 -17.32 1.66 4.18
C TYR A 130 -15.87 1.90 4.67
N GLY A 131 -14.92 1.05 4.28
CA GLY A 131 -13.48 1.14 4.61
C GLY A 131 -12.78 2.36 4.06
N GLY A 132 -13.34 2.97 3.01
CA GLY A 132 -12.83 4.17 2.34
C GLY A 132 -13.66 5.44 2.57
N THR A 133 -14.66 5.43 3.48
CA THR A 133 -15.43 6.65 3.78
C THR A 133 -14.62 7.59 4.67
N TYR A 134 -13.89 8.52 4.05
CA TYR A 134 -13.15 9.56 4.77
C TYR A 134 -14.04 10.76 5.09
N SER A 135 -14.10 11.17 6.36
CA SER A 135 -14.83 12.36 6.80
C SER A 135 -13.96 13.29 7.64
N THR A 136 -14.26 14.59 7.59
CA THR A 136 -13.53 15.67 8.28
C THR A 136 -13.67 15.63 9.80
N THR A 137 -14.69 14.94 10.32
CA THR A 137 -14.94 14.88 11.76
C THR A 137 -15.08 13.44 12.19
N ILE A 138 -14.40 13.10 13.30
CA ILE A 138 -14.47 11.77 13.90
C ILE A 138 -15.92 11.36 14.21
N THR A 139 -16.79 12.30 14.56
CA THR A 139 -18.21 12.05 14.81
C THR A 139 -18.94 11.53 13.58
N ARG A 140 -18.62 12.02 12.38
CA ARG A 140 -19.20 11.53 11.11
C ARG A 140 -18.68 10.16 10.73
N VAL A 141 -17.39 9.89 10.98
CA VAL A 141 -16.81 8.56 10.78
C VAL A 141 -17.47 7.54 11.71
N LEU A 142 -17.60 7.87 12.99
CA LEU A 142 -18.24 7.01 14.00
C LEU A 142 -19.74 6.80 13.73
N ALA A 143 -20.41 7.81 13.15
CA ALA A 143 -21.82 7.72 12.76
C ALA A 143 -22.04 7.02 11.40
N ALA A 144 -20.99 6.67 10.67
CA ALA A 144 -21.13 6.03 9.37
C ALA A 144 -21.79 4.64 9.52
N PRO A 145 -22.84 4.34 8.73
CA PRO A 145 -23.46 3.02 8.74
C PRO A 145 -22.41 1.92 8.53
N GLY A 146 -22.42 0.90 9.38
CA GLY A 146 -21.51 -0.24 9.26
C GLY A 146 -20.09 -0.04 9.83
N PHE A 147 -19.70 1.18 10.27
CA PHE A 147 -18.36 1.42 10.82
C PHE A 147 -18.02 0.47 11.99
N TYR A 148 -18.88 0.40 13.00
CA TYR A 148 -18.67 -0.48 14.16
C TYR A 148 -18.64 -1.96 13.79
N LEU A 149 -19.43 -2.37 12.80
CA LEU A 149 -19.42 -3.74 12.30
C LEU A 149 -18.07 -4.05 11.63
N MET A 150 -17.51 -3.12 10.87
CA MET A 150 -16.19 -3.29 10.27
C MET A 150 -15.08 -3.36 11.30
N VAL A 151 -15.09 -2.46 12.30
CA VAL A 151 -14.14 -2.50 13.42
C VAL A 151 -14.26 -3.83 14.16
N GLY A 152 -15.48 -4.28 14.44
CA GLY A 152 -15.76 -5.58 15.05
C GLY A 152 -15.18 -6.73 14.24
N MET A 153 -15.44 -6.79 12.93
CA MET A 153 -14.91 -7.82 12.03
C MET A 153 -13.37 -7.79 11.95
N ALA A 154 -12.77 -6.61 11.88
CA ALA A 154 -11.33 -6.44 11.86
C ALA A 154 -10.67 -6.94 13.15
N VAL A 155 -11.25 -6.58 14.31
CA VAL A 155 -10.79 -7.02 15.63
C VAL A 155 -10.96 -8.54 15.78
N VAL A 156 -12.12 -9.08 15.45
CA VAL A 156 -12.37 -10.54 15.52
C VAL A 156 -11.38 -11.29 14.64
N THR A 157 -11.14 -10.82 13.41
CA THR A 157 -10.18 -11.43 12.48
C THR A 157 -8.75 -11.37 13.03
N GLY A 158 -8.34 -10.21 13.54
CA GLY A 158 -7.02 -10.04 14.14
C GLY A 158 -6.82 -10.94 15.36
N LEU A 159 -7.78 -10.98 16.28
CA LEU A 159 -7.72 -11.79 17.50
C LEU A 159 -7.72 -13.29 17.20
N THR A 160 -8.59 -13.76 16.31
CA THR A 160 -8.58 -15.17 15.90
C THR A 160 -7.29 -15.54 15.17
N THR A 161 -6.81 -14.70 14.26
CA THR A 161 -5.52 -14.92 13.60
C THR A 161 -4.39 -15.00 14.62
N TYR A 162 -4.32 -14.07 15.57
CA TYR A 162 -3.30 -14.05 16.61
C TYR A 162 -3.36 -15.30 17.49
N ALA A 163 -4.56 -15.67 17.95
CA ALA A 163 -4.79 -16.85 18.79
C ALA A 163 -4.34 -18.13 18.06
N LEU A 164 -4.67 -18.28 16.78
CA LEU A 164 -4.26 -19.42 15.96
C LEU A 164 -2.75 -19.45 15.73
N LEU A 165 -2.15 -18.32 15.33
CA LEU A 165 -0.72 -18.23 15.04
C LEU A 165 0.17 -18.25 16.29
N ARG A 166 -0.39 -18.11 17.50
CA ARG A 166 0.31 -18.34 18.76
C ARG A 166 0.51 -19.80 19.09
N ILE A 167 -0.24 -20.70 18.45
CA ILE A 167 -0.08 -22.15 18.63
C ILE A 167 1.19 -22.58 17.87
N PRO A 168 2.19 -23.20 18.53
CA PRO A 168 3.49 -23.48 17.93
C PRO A 168 3.43 -24.26 16.61
N TYR A 169 2.48 -25.20 16.50
CA TYR A 169 2.24 -25.95 15.27
C TYR A 169 1.89 -25.03 14.09
N PHE A 170 0.93 -24.13 14.27
CA PHE A 170 0.49 -23.22 13.21
C PHE A 170 1.53 -22.15 12.92
N GLU A 171 2.18 -21.60 13.95
CA GLU A 171 3.28 -20.63 13.78
C GLU A 171 4.36 -21.18 12.85
N HIS A 172 4.86 -22.40 13.15
CA HIS A 172 5.91 -23.02 12.38
C HIS A 172 5.45 -23.38 10.97
N LYS A 173 4.26 -24.00 10.84
CA LYS A 173 3.73 -24.45 9.55
C LYS A 173 3.44 -23.28 8.61
N VAL A 174 2.74 -22.26 9.11
CA VAL A 174 2.40 -21.06 8.33
C VAL A 174 3.66 -20.26 8.04
N GLY A 175 4.54 -20.04 9.03
CA GLY A 175 5.78 -19.29 8.84
C GLY A 175 6.72 -19.94 7.82
N HIS A 176 6.85 -21.26 7.84
CA HIS A 176 7.63 -22.00 6.84
C HIS A 176 7.01 -21.89 5.44
N TRP A 177 5.70 -22.07 5.31
CA TRP A 177 5.01 -21.87 4.03
C TRP A 177 5.15 -20.43 3.51
N TRP A 178 5.05 -19.45 4.40
CA TRP A 178 5.13 -18.02 4.10
C TRP A 178 6.49 -17.65 3.50
N LYS A 179 7.58 -18.10 4.13
CA LYS A 179 8.94 -17.86 3.64
C LYS A 179 9.20 -18.60 2.32
N ARG A 180 8.76 -19.85 2.21
CA ARG A 180 8.93 -20.67 0.99
C ARG A 180 8.19 -20.08 -0.22
N ASN A 181 7.02 -19.48 0.01
CA ASN A 181 6.15 -18.93 -1.03
C ASN A 181 6.11 -17.39 -0.98
N PHE A 182 7.18 -16.76 -0.50
CA PHE A 182 7.18 -15.33 -0.23
C PHE A 182 6.83 -14.47 -1.45
N GLY A 183 7.23 -14.88 -2.66
CA GLY A 183 6.83 -14.20 -3.90
C GLY A 183 5.31 -14.03 -4.01
N TRP A 184 4.53 -15.09 -3.74
CA TRP A 184 3.07 -15.02 -3.74
C TRP A 184 2.54 -14.06 -2.68
N VAL A 185 3.06 -14.13 -1.46
CA VAL A 185 2.67 -13.21 -0.38
C VAL A 185 2.91 -11.75 -0.79
N PHE A 186 4.08 -11.48 -1.37
CA PHE A 186 4.47 -10.14 -1.81
C PHE A 186 3.53 -9.59 -2.90
N TYR A 187 3.27 -10.37 -3.96
CA TYR A 187 2.40 -9.90 -5.05
C TYR A 187 0.94 -9.80 -4.62
N VAL A 188 0.42 -10.76 -3.86
CA VAL A 188 -0.97 -10.71 -3.36
C VAL A 188 -1.17 -9.50 -2.46
N SER A 189 -0.21 -9.20 -1.59
CA SER A 189 -0.30 -8.00 -0.76
C SER A 189 -0.27 -6.71 -1.60
N SER A 190 0.67 -6.61 -2.54
CA SER A 190 0.80 -5.44 -3.42
C SER A 190 -0.42 -5.23 -4.30
N LEU A 191 -0.99 -6.31 -4.83
CA LEU A 191 -2.21 -6.31 -5.63
C LEU A 191 -3.43 -5.95 -4.78
N SER A 192 -3.56 -6.52 -3.58
CA SER A 192 -4.67 -6.22 -2.67
C SER A 192 -4.67 -4.75 -2.23
N PHE A 193 -3.49 -4.18 -1.99
CA PHE A 193 -3.32 -2.76 -1.75
C PHE A 193 -3.79 -1.91 -2.92
N GLY A 194 -3.42 -2.26 -4.16
CA GLY A 194 -3.88 -1.52 -5.33
C GLY A 194 -5.40 -1.62 -5.48
N LEU A 195 -5.92 -2.84 -5.50
CA LEU A 195 -7.34 -3.12 -5.77
C LEU A 195 -8.29 -2.52 -4.75
N MET A 196 -7.90 -2.38 -3.47
CA MET A 196 -8.78 -1.71 -2.48
C MET A 196 -9.15 -0.28 -2.90
N HIS A 197 -8.32 0.38 -3.72
CA HIS A 197 -8.59 1.74 -4.17
C HIS A 197 -9.76 1.83 -5.16
N ILE A 198 -10.32 0.70 -5.60
CA ILE A 198 -11.59 0.70 -6.36
C ILE A 198 -12.73 1.32 -5.54
N PHE A 199 -12.67 1.26 -4.20
CA PHE A 199 -13.65 1.89 -3.32
C PHE A 199 -13.60 3.42 -3.34
N ASN A 200 -12.58 4.02 -3.96
CA ASN A 200 -12.53 5.46 -4.20
C ASN A 200 -13.37 5.88 -5.42
N VAL A 201 -13.91 4.93 -6.20
CA VAL A 201 -14.85 5.21 -7.29
C VAL A 201 -16.26 5.32 -6.72
N ARG A 202 -17.02 6.33 -7.15
CA ARG A 202 -18.37 6.60 -6.64
C ARG A 202 -19.37 5.50 -7.00
N GLU A 203 -19.28 4.99 -8.22
CA GLU A 203 -20.23 4.01 -8.77
C GLU A 203 -19.52 2.67 -9.03
N ILE A 204 -19.76 1.70 -8.15
CA ILE A 204 -19.21 0.34 -8.30
C ILE A 204 -20.28 -0.52 -8.98
N ASN A 205 -20.00 -0.93 -10.21
CA ASN A 205 -20.82 -1.84 -11.00
C ASN A 205 -19.95 -2.99 -11.56
N PRO A 206 -20.53 -4.07 -12.13
CA PRO A 206 -19.75 -5.20 -12.63
C PRO A 206 -18.67 -4.84 -13.64
N THR A 207 -18.91 -3.84 -14.51
CA THR A 207 -17.91 -3.34 -15.47
C THR A 207 -16.74 -2.71 -14.74
N VAL A 208 -16.98 -1.81 -13.79
CA VAL A 208 -15.95 -1.17 -12.96
C VAL A 208 -15.14 -2.21 -12.19
N VAL A 209 -15.79 -3.22 -11.61
CA VAL A 209 -15.11 -4.31 -10.91
C VAL A 209 -14.22 -5.12 -11.87
N SER A 210 -14.70 -5.43 -13.08
CA SER A 210 -13.91 -6.16 -14.08
C SER A 210 -12.68 -5.38 -14.56
N LEU A 211 -12.73 -4.05 -14.49
CA LEU A 211 -11.65 -3.14 -14.88
C LEU A 211 -10.80 -2.68 -13.68
N ALA A 212 -11.02 -3.20 -12.47
CA ALA A 212 -10.38 -2.70 -11.26
C ALA A 212 -8.84 -2.69 -11.34
N PHE A 213 -8.24 -3.68 -12.01
CA PHE A 213 -6.79 -3.75 -12.22
C PHE A 213 -6.25 -2.56 -13.04
N LEU A 214 -7.01 -2.12 -14.05
CA LEU A 214 -6.63 -0.97 -14.89
C LEU A 214 -6.89 0.34 -14.15
N ILE A 215 -8.04 0.46 -13.49
CA ILE A 215 -8.45 1.66 -12.74
C ILE A 215 -7.48 1.94 -11.58
N THR A 216 -6.95 0.90 -10.93
CA THR A 216 -6.07 1.03 -9.76
C THR A 216 -4.59 0.79 -10.08
N PHE A 217 -4.22 0.86 -11.35
CA PHE A 217 -2.88 0.50 -11.82
C PHE A 217 -1.77 1.27 -11.09
N GLN A 218 -1.92 2.59 -10.87
CA GLN A 218 -0.91 3.38 -10.16
C GLN A 218 -0.71 2.92 -8.72
N GLN A 219 -1.79 2.48 -8.07
CA GLN A 219 -1.78 2.03 -6.70
C GLN A 219 -1.17 0.63 -6.62
N ILE A 220 -1.38 -0.24 -7.63
CA ILE A 220 -0.66 -1.51 -7.75
C ILE A 220 0.85 -1.26 -7.91
N LEU A 221 1.26 -0.34 -8.79
CA LEU A 221 2.67 0.04 -8.95
C LEU A 221 3.28 0.59 -7.65
N LEU A 222 2.57 1.49 -6.97
CA LEU A 222 2.99 1.99 -5.66
C LEU A 222 3.09 0.86 -4.63
N GLY A 223 2.20 -0.12 -4.71
CA GLY A 223 2.21 -1.26 -3.81
C GLY A 223 3.42 -2.16 -3.97
N LEU A 224 3.82 -2.42 -5.23
CA LEU A 224 5.05 -3.15 -5.57
C LEU A 224 6.29 -2.39 -5.07
N PHE A 225 6.33 -1.07 -5.32
CA PHE A 225 7.39 -0.20 -4.83
C PHE A 225 7.50 -0.26 -3.30
N ASN A 226 6.41 -0.01 -2.57
CA ASN A 226 6.47 0.12 -1.11
C ASN A 226 6.71 -1.24 -0.45
N GLY A 227 6.21 -2.31 -1.06
CA GLY A 227 6.56 -3.66 -0.66
C GLY A 227 8.06 -3.93 -0.82
N TYR A 228 8.67 -3.56 -1.95
CA TYR A 228 10.13 -3.66 -2.13
C TYR A 228 10.88 -2.84 -1.07
N VAL A 229 10.49 -1.58 -0.87
CA VAL A 229 11.13 -0.69 0.10
C VAL A 229 11.01 -1.26 1.50
N ARG A 230 9.86 -1.82 1.87
CA ARG A 230 9.67 -2.51 3.15
C ARG A 230 10.67 -3.66 3.32
N MET A 231 10.84 -4.49 2.30
CA MET A 231 11.66 -5.70 2.42
C MET A 231 13.16 -5.42 2.36
N ARG A 232 13.59 -4.32 1.75
CA ARG A 232 15.00 -3.92 1.69
C ARG A 232 15.40 -2.94 2.77
N PHE A 233 14.62 -1.89 2.98
CA PHE A 233 14.97 -0.72 3.80
C PHE A 233 14.11 -0.57 5.06
N GLY A 234 13.16 -1.49 5.29
CA GLY A 234 12.36 -1.53 6.50
C GLY A 234 11.09 -0.66 6.45
N PHE A 235 10.34 -0.70 7.55
CA PHE A 235 8.98 -0.15 7.62
C PHE A 235 8.94 1.38 7.59
N ALA A 236 9.83 2.03 8.36
CA ALA A 236 9.88 3.48 8.42
C ALA A 236 10.20 4.10 7.05
N GLN A 237 11.10 3.49 6.27
CA GLN A 237 11.35 3.92 4.89
C GLN A 237 10.10 3.82 4.03
N ALA A 238 9.36 2.71 4.12
CA ALA A 238 8.15 2.51 3.32
C ALA A 238 7.09 3.58 3.63
N ILE A 239 6.88 3.92 4.91
CA ILE A 239 5.96 5.01 5.32
C ILE A 239 6.41 6.35 4.72
N VAL A 240 7.69 6.70 4.86
CA VAL A 240 8.22 7.98 4.32
C VAL A 240 8.07 8.03 2.81
N GLN A 241 8.39 6.95 2.10
CA GLN A 241 8.22 6.91 0.64
C GLN A 241 6.77 7.07 0.23
N HIS A 242 5.85 6.39 0.92
CA HIS A 242 4.42 6.54 0.68
C HIS A 242 3.99 8.00 0.86
N ALA A 243 4.35 8.63 1.97
CA ALA A 243 4.04 10.03 2.23
C ALA A 243 4.60 10.97 1.14
N LEU A 244 5.83 10.74 0.67
CA LEU A 244 6.43 11.52 -0.41
C LEU A 244 5.66 11.37 -1.73
N PHE A 245 5.19 10.17 -2.08
CA PHE A 245 4.38 9.97 -3.28
C PHE A 245 2.96 10.52 -3.14
N ASN A 246 2.41 10.60 -1.92
CA ASN A 246 1.13 11.25 -1.66
C ASN A 246 1.23 12.78 -1.65
N LEU A 247 2.41 13.34 -1.38
CA LEU A 247 2.62 14.80 -1.39
C LEU A 247 2.33 15.41 -2.76
N VAL A 248 2.72 14.73 -3.85
CA VAL A 248 2.51 15.24 -5.23
C VAL A 248 1.03 15.49 -5.55
N PRO A 249 0.11 14.50 -5.45
CA PRO A 249 -1.30 14.74 -5.73
C PRO A 249 -1.94 15.73 -4.75
N VAL A 250 -1.51 15.75 -3.48
CA VAL A 250 -2.02 16.73 -2.49
C VAL A 250 -1.63 18.16 -2.88
N VAL A 251 -0.38 18.39 -3.30
CA VAL A 251 0.07 19.72 -3.75
C VAL A 251 -0.68 20.16 -4.99
N ILE A 252 -0.91 19.26 -5.97
CA ILE A 252 -1.70 19.57 -7.18
C ILE A 252 -3.15 19.91 -6.80
N GLN A 253 -3.74 19.18 -5.86
CA GLN A 253 -5.10 19.48 -5.39
C GLN A 253 -5.18 20.84 -4.71
N LEU A 254 -4.19 21.18 -3.86
CA LEU A 254 -4.14 22.47 -3.16
C LEU A 254 -3.86 23.65 -4.11
N SER A 255 -3.20 23.44 -5.25
CA SER A 255 -2.98 24.50 -6.24
C SER A 255 -4.23 24.81 -7.09
N GLN A 256 -5.27 23.97 -7.00
CA GLN A 256 -6.54 24.12 -7.71
C GLN A 256 -7.67 24.65 -6.82
N ALA A 257 -7.43 24.76 -5.50
CA ALA A 257 -8.36 25.26 -4.49
C ALA A 257 -8.14 26.76 -4.23
#